data_AF-A0ABD0N498-F1
#
_entry.id   AF-A0ABD0N498-F1
#
_cell.length_a   1.000
_cell.length_b   1.000
_cell.length_c   1.000
_cell.angle_alpha   90.00
_cell.angle_beta   90.00
_cell.angle_gamma   90.00
#
_symmetry.space_group_name_H-M   'P 1'
#
loop_
_entity.id
_entity.type
_entity.pdbx_description
1 polymer ?
#
loop_
_entity_poly.entity_id
_entity_poly.type
_entity_poly.pdbx_seq_one_letter_code
_entity_poly.pdbx_strand_id
1 'polypeptide(L)' 'KWCDNFPIANGPRQSPIDIQTSESSYDESLKALKLQYDPSTSLDILNNGHSFQVTFADDDDSS' A
#
# COMPACT_ATOMS: atom_id res chain seq x y z
N LYS A 1 -5.55 0.93 -22.67
CA LYS A 1 -4.40 0.82 -21.74
C LYS A 1 -4.62 1.84 -20.62
N TRP A 2 -4.03 1.67 -19.43
CA TRP A 2 -4.28 2.62 -18.32
C TRP A 2 -3.82 4.05 -18.62
N CYS A 3 -2.65 4.20 -19.25
CA CYS A 3 -2.08 5.50 -19.61
C CYS A 3 -2.92 6.32 -20.60
N ASP A 4 -3.84 5.69 -21.34
CA ASP A 4 -4.72 6.40 -22.29
C ASP A 4 -5.70 7.33 -21.55
N ASN A 5 -6.17 6.90 -20.37
CA ASN A 5 -7.14 7.65 -19.54
C ASN A 5 -6.52 8.21 -18.26
N PHE A 6 -5.42 7.61 -17.79
CA PHE A 6 -4.70 8.00 -16.58
C PHE A 6 -3.22 8.22 -16.92
N PRO A 7 -2.84 9.39 -17.46
CA PRO A 7 -1.49 9.64 -17.98
C PRO A 7 -0.36 9.35 -16.99
N ILE A 8 -0.63 9.50 -15.68
CA ILE A 8 0.32 9.20 -14.61
C ILE A 8 0.78 7.72 -14.60
N ALA A 9 0.01 6.82 -15.19
CA ALA A 9 0.36 5.41 -15.33
C ALA A 9 1.62 5.17 -16.19
N ASN A 10 2.12 6.18 -16.91
CA ASN A 10 3.39 6.16 -17.63
C ASN A 10 4.44 7.12 -17.01
N GLY A 11 4.25 7.50 -15.75
CA GLY A 11 5.16 8.38 -15.02
C GLY A 11 6.44 7.67 -14.55
N PRO A 12 7.47 8.41 -14.12
CA PRO A 12 8.78 7.84 -13.76
C PRO A 12 8.83 7.14 -12.39
N ARG A 13 7.75 7.20 -11.59
CA ARG A 13 7.68 6.67 -10.23
C ARG A 13 6.46 5.76 -10.06
N GLN A 14 6.36 4.75 -10.92
CA GLN A 14 5.29 3.76 -10.88
C GLN A 14 5.73 2.51 -10.11
N SER A 15 4.74 1.85 -9.49
CA SER A 15 4.87 0.53 -8.88
C SER A 15 4.04 -0.48 -9.69
N PRO A 16 4.34 -1.79 -9.63
CA PRO A 16 5.48 -2.39 -8.92
C PRO A 16 6.82 -2.15 -9.64
N ILE A 17 7.93 -2.38 -8.92
CA ILE A 17 9.28 -2.45 -9.48
C ILE A 17 9.91 -3.80 -9.15
N ASP A 18 10.94 -4.16 -9.90
CA ASP A 18 11.84 -5.25 -9.52
C ASP A 18 12.86 -4.75 -8.48
N ILE A 19 12.93 -5.40 -7.33
CA ILE A 19 13.84 -4.99 -6.23
C ILE A 19 15.15 -5.76 -6.39
N GLN A 20 16.18 -5.07 -6.88
CA GLN A 20 17.53 -5.61 -6.97
C GLN A 20 18.25 -5.48 -5.62
N THR A 21 18.34 -6.57 -4.87
CA THR A 21 18.91 -6.55 -3.50
C THR A 21 20.36 -6.06 -3.43
N SER A 22 21.14 -6.24 -4.50
CA SER A 22 22.50 -5.71 -4.64
C SER A 22 22.58 -4.19 -4.83
N GLU A 23 21.49 -3.57 -5.31
CA GLU A 23 21.37 -2.12 -5.52
C GLU A 23 20.62 -1.44 -4.38
N SER A 24 19.97 -2.20 -3.50
CA SER A 24 19.33 -1.70 -2.30
C SER A 24 20.35 -1.16 -1.30
N SER A 25 20.13 0.06 -0.80
CA SER A 25 20.93 0.65 0.27
C SER A 25 20.38 0.27 1.64
N TYR A 26 21.24 -0.20 2.53
CA TYR A 26 20.92 -0.24 3.95
C TYR A 26 20.93 1.19 4.51
N ASP A 27 19.91 1.52 5.30
CA ASP A 27 19.80 2.80 6.01
C ASP A 27 19.63 2.50 7.51
N GLU A 28 20.72 2.72 8.27
CA GLU A 28 20.77 2.45 9.72
C GLU A 28 19.91 3.41 10.55
N SER A 29 19.46 4.52 9.96
CA SER A 29 18.60 5.49 10.63
C SER A 29 17.13 5.05 10.67
N LEU A 30 16.76 4.05 9.86
CA LEU A 30 15.40 3.51 9.83
C LEU A 30 15.07 2.80 11.14
N LYS A 31 13.95 3.19 11.74
CA LYS A 31 13.40 2.56 12.94
C LYS A 31 12.67 1.27 12.57
N ALA A 32 12.58 0.35 13.54
CA ALA A 32 11.76 -0.84 13.40
C ALA A 32 10.29 -0.48 13.15
N LEU A 33 9.66 -1.14 12.17
CA LEU A 33 8.23 -1.03 11.92
C LEU A 33 7.47 -1.77 13.01
N LYS A 34 6.57 -1.07 13.71
CA LYS A 34 5.65 -1.65 14.70
C LYS A 34 4.23 -1.60 14.16
N LEU A 35 3.61 -2.76 14.02
CA LEU A 35 2.21 -2.88 13.61
C LEU A 35 1.33 -3.00 14.86
N GLN A 36 0.33 -2.13 14.98
CA GLN A 36 -0.67 -2.15 16.04
C GLN A 36 -2.03 -2.12 15.37
N TYR A 37 -2.67 -3.27 15.28
CA TYR A 37 -3.99 -3.41 14.68
C TYR A 37 -5.03 -3.64 15.76
N ASP A 38 -6.14 -2.92 15.66
CA ASP A 38 -7.34 -3.19 16.43
C ASP A 38 -8.32 -4.00 15.54
N PRO A 39 -8.57 -5.28 15.84
CA PRO A 39 -9.51 -6.08 15.05
C PRO A 39 -10.94 -5.52 15.03
N SER A 40 -11.31 -4.70 16.03
CA SER A 40 -12.64 -4.09 16.10
C SER A 40 -12.87 -3.02 15.04
N THR A 41 -11.81 -2.51 14.39
CA THR A 41 -11.93 -1.52 13.32
C THR A 41 -12.27 -2.13 11.97
N SER A 42 -12.29 -3.47 11.81
CA SER A 42 -12.72 -4.10 10.55
C SER A 42 -14.22 -3.87 10.31
N LEU A 43 -14.58 -3.38 9.12
CA LEU A 43 -15.95 -2.96 8.79
C LEU A 43 -16.66 -3.91 7.83
N ASP A 44 -16.10 -4.14 6.65
CA ASP A 44 -16.73 -4.95 5.62
C ASP A 44 -15.73 -5.68 4.72
N ILE A 45 -16.28 -6.62 3.95
CA ILE A 45 -15.60 -7.29 2.85
C ILE A 45 -16.40 -7.08 1.56
N LEU A 46 -15.72 -6.60 0.52
CA LEU A 46 -16.33 -6.25 -0.76
C LEU A 46 -15.56 -6.86 -1.93
N ASN A 47 -16.28 -7.39 -2.92
CA ASN A 47 -15.74 -7.66 -4.25
C ASN A 47 -16.12 -6.52 -5.19
N ASN A 48 -15.13 -5.74 -5.63
CA ASN A 48 -15.34 -4.57 -6.50
C ASN A 48 -15.14 -4.88 -8.00
N GLY A 49 -14.95 -6.15 -8.36
CA GLY A 49 -14.67 -6.59 -9.73
C GLY A 49 -13.20 -6.52 -10.16
N HIS A 50 -12.30 -6.02 -9.29
CA HIS A 50 -10.85 -5.96 -9.52
C HIS A 50 -10.04 -6.70 -8.44
N SER A 51 -10.54 -6.71 -7.21
CA SER A 51 -10.00 -7.47 -6.07
C SER A 51 -11.12 -7.77 -5.07
N PHE A 52 -10.83 -8.56 -4.03
CA PHE A 52 -11.53 -8.42 -2.76
C PHE A 52 -10.83 -7.34 -1.92
N GLN A 53 -11.62 -6.57 -1.18
CA GLN A 53 -11.16 -5.50 -0.30
C GLN A 53 -11.75 -5.74 1.08
N VAL A 54 -10.96 -5.48 2.12
CA VAL A 54 -11.42 -5.38 3.51
C VAL A 54 -11.26 -3.93 3.93
N THR A 55 -12.31 -3.32 4.44
CA THR A 55 -12.30 -1.92 4.90
C THR A 55 -12.12 -1.88 6.40
N PHE A 56 -11.31 -0.94 6.89
CA PHE A 56 -11.11 -0.67 8.32
C PHE A 56 -11.46 0.79 8.60
N ALA A 57 -11.96 1.10 9.80
CA ALA A 57 -12.19 2.48 10.24
C ALA A 57 -10.84 3.19 10.43
N ASP A 58 -10.69 4.38 9.84
CA ASP A 58 -9.47 5.21 9.87
C ASP A 58 -9.72 6.65 10.38
N ASP A 59 -10.93 6.90 10.89
CA ASP A 59 -11.36 8.21 11.38
C ASP A 59 -10.75 8.58 12.76
N ASP A 60 -10.27 7.60 13.52
CA ASP A 60 -9.63 7.76 14.83
C ASP A 60 -8.27 7.03 14.84
N ASP A 61 -7.22 7.70 15.33
CA ASP A 61 -5.90 7.07 15.52
C ASP A 61 -5.85 6.30 16.84
N SER A 62 -6.18 5.01 16.78
CA SER A 62 -6.06 4.06 17.89
C SER A 62 -4.81 3.17 17.80
N SER A 63 -3.87 3.53 16.90
CA SER A 63 -2.69 2.74 16.56
C SER A 63 -1.41 3.05 17.35
#